data_AF-A0A929L379-F1
#
_entry.id   AF-A0A929L379-F1
#
_cell.length_a   1.000
_cell.length_b   1.000
_cell.length_c   1.000
_cell.angle_alpha   90.00
_cell.angle_beta   90.00
_cell.angle_gamma   90.00
#
_symmetry.space_group_name_H-M   'P 1'
#
loop_
_entity.id
_entity.type
_entity.pdbx_description
1 polymer ?
#
loop_
_entity_poly.entity_id
_entity_poly.type
_entity_poly.pdbx_seq_one_letter_code
_entity_poly.pdbx_strand_id
1 'polypeptide(L)'
;MNKKDELVANIQLLKDLNMKPNISELARAYDLDRRTVKKYFEAGEVPARKKKKEFSKWDQYEESIEKMLQVPGVSIRAIHRHFLETMGEDKVPGTYESLKAFVKKKGFKKTSD
;
A
#
# COMPACT_ATOMS: atom_id res chain seq x y z
N MET A 1 -0.24 -7.71 25.06
CA MET A 1 0.81 -7.22 24.15
C MET A 1 0.92 -8.20 22.98
N ASN A 2 1.39 -7.77 21.80
CA ASN A 2 1.64 -8.72 20.71
C ASN A 2 2.92 -9.51 21.03
N LYS A 3 2.96 -10.83 20.78
CA LYS A 3 4.16 -11.68 21.00
C LYS A 3 5.41 -11.11 20.33
N LYS A 4 5.23 -10.39 19.22
CA LYS A 4 6.32 -9.70 18.49
C LYS A 4 6.90 -8.52 19.25
N ASP A 5 6.07 -7.75 19.94
CA ASP A 5 6.48 -6.57 20.70
C ASP A 5 7.24 -7.00 21.97
N GLU A 6 6.77 -8.06 22.63
CA GLU A 6 7.46 -8.69 23.77
C GLU A 6 8.82 -9.27 23.37
N LEU A 7 8.92 -9.90 22.20
CA LEU A 7 10.19 -10.38 21.67
C LEU A 7 11.18 -9.23 21.43
N VAL A 8 10.73 -8.10 20.89
CA VAL A 8 11.59 -6.93 20.66
C VAL A 8 12.10 -6.35 21.98
N ALA A 9 11.24 -6.24 23.00
CA ALA A 9 11.66 -5.81 24.33
C ALA A 9 12.73 -6.74 24.93
N ASN A 10 12.53 -8.07 24.83
CA ASN A 10 13.52 -9.04 25.31
C ASN A 10 14.83 -9.03 24.51
N ILE A 11 14.76 -8.81 23.19
CA ILE A 11 15.92 -8.60 22.34
C ILE A 11 16.71 -7.36 22.80
N GLN A 12 16.03 -6.28 23.15
CA GLN A 12 16.67 -5.05 23.62
C GLN A 12 17.39 -5.29 24.94
N LEU A 13 16.73 -5.96 25.91
CA LEU A 13 17.37 -6.35 27.17
C LEU A 13 18.62 -7.20 26.96
N LEU A 14 18.58 -8.18 26.05
CA LEU A 14 19.74 -9.02 25.74
C LEU A 14 20.90 -8.22 25.11
N LYS A 15 20.60 -7.20 24.29
CA LYS A 15 21.59 -6.29 23.73
C LYS A 15 22.21 -5.40 24.80
N ASP A 16 21.39 -4.84 25.70
CA ASP A 16 21.83 -3.97 26.79
C ASP A 16 22.75 -4.74 27.77
N LEU A 17 22.47 -6.02 27.99
CA LEU A 17 23.30 -6.92 28.78
C LEU A 17 24.52 -7.49 28.02
N ASN A 18 24.71 -7.10 26.76
CA ASN A 18 25.76 -7.59 25.86
C ASN A 18 25.83 -9.12 25.74
N MET A 19 24.67 -9.79 25.86
CA MET A 19 24.54 -11.25 25.80
C MET A 19 24.16 -11.72 24.39
N LYS A 20 24.75 -12.84 23.96
CA LYS A 20 24.40 -13.46 22.68
C LYS A 20 23.03 -14.14 22.79
N PRO A 21 22.04 -13.79 21.95
CA PRO A 21 20.71 -14.39 22.02
C PRO A 21 20.71 -15.84 21.52
N ASN A 22 19.97 -16.71 22.21
CA ASN A 22 19.62 -18.02 21.69
C ASN A 22 18.35 -17.93 20.84
N ILE A 23 18.54 -17.77 19.53
CA ILE A 23 17.45 -17.57 18.55
C ILE A 23 16.44 -18.73 18.57
N SER A 24 16.90 -19.96 18.77
CA SER A 24 16.04 -21.16 18.76
C SER A 24 15.13 -21.25 19.99
N GLU A 25 15.62 -20.84 21.15
CA GLU A 25 14.79 -20.78 22.37
C GLU A 25 13.77 -19.66 22.29
N LEU A 26 14.19 -18.47 21.84
CA LEU A 26 13.28 -17.35 21.60
C LEU A 26 12.18 -17.74 20.59
N ALA A 27 12.53 -18.44 19.52
CA ALA A 27 11.55 -18.95 18.55
C ALA A 27 10.48 -19.84 19.18
N ARG A 28 10.87 -20.75 20.09
CA ARG A 28 9.93 -21.63 20.82
C ARG A 28 9.10 -20.88 21.85
N ALA A 29 9.72 -20.00 22.62
CA ALA A 29 9.06 -19.23 23.67
C ALA A 29 7.96 -18.30 23.11
N TYR A 30 8.24 -17.67 21.96
CA TYR A 30 7.33 -16.74 21.31
C TYR A 30 6.50 -17.36 20.19
N ASP A 31 6.66 -18.65 19.90
CA ASP A 31 5.97 -19.36 18.81
C ASP A 31 6.13 -18.63 17.46
N LEU A 32 7.38 -18.29 17.13
CA LEU A 32 7.77 -17.56 15.93
C LEU A 32 8.85 -18.32 15.15
N ASP A 33 8.85 -18.18 13.82
CA ASP A 33 9.92 -18.75 12.99
C ASP A 33 11.28 -18.15 13.37
N ARG A 34 12.31 -18.99 13.52
CA ARG A 34 13.66 -18.58 13.92
C ARG A 34 14.25 -17.49 13.01
N ARG A 35 13.92 -17.46 11.73
CA ARG A 35 14.36 -16.44 10.77
C ARG A 35 13.70 -15.09 11.07
N THR A 36 12.45 -15.11 11.55
CA THR A 36 11.75 -13.90 12.03
C THR A 36 12.44 -13.35 13.27
N VAL A 37 12.75 -14.19 14.24
CA VAL A 37 13.49 -13.81 15.46
C VAL A 37 14.86 -13.22 15.11
N LYS A 38 15.62 -13.91 14.24
CA LYS A 38 16.91 -13.42 13.75
C LYS A 38 16.79 -12.05 13.08
N LYS A 39 15.80 -11.89 12.19
CA LYS A 39 15.53 -10.62 11.51
C LYS A 39 15.20 -9.50 12.50
N TYR A 40 14.43 -9.78 13.55
CA TYR A 40 14.06 -8.78 14.56
C TYR A 40 15.25 -8.44 15.45
N PHE A 41 16.12 -9.41 15.74
CA PHE A 41 17.37 -9.16 16.46
C PHE A 41 18.30 -8.24 15.68
N GLU A 42 18.49 -8.50 14.39
CA GLU A 42 19.31 -7.68 13.50
C GLU A 42 18.72 -6.26 13.32
N ALA A 43 17.41 -6.15 13.13
CA ALA A 43 16.73 -4.86 12.97
C ALA A 43 16.61 -4.06 14.28
N GLY A 44 16.55 -4.73 15.44
CA GLY A 44 16.25 -4.09 16.73
C GLY A 44 14.80 -3.68 16.93
N GLU A 45 13.95 -3.90 15.94
CA GLU A 45 12.52 -3.57 15.96
C GLU A 45 11.75 -4.56 15.08
N VAL A 46 10.41 -4.49 15.11
CA VAL A 46 9.57 -5.19 14.13
C VAL A 46 9.68 -4.44 12.79
N PRO A 47 10.37 -4.99 11.78
CA PRO A 47 10.62 -4.27 10.54
C PRO A 47 9.29 -4.00 9.80
N ALA A 48 9.09 -2.74 9.42
CA ALA A 48 7.91 -2.33 8.67
C ALA A 48 7.76 -3.15 7.37
N ARG A 49 6.54 -3.59 7.09
CA ARG A 49 6.24 -4.27 5.83
C ARG A 49 6.35 -3.26 4.69
N LYS A 50 7.35 -3.42 3.81
CA LYS A 50 7.48 -2.63 2.60
C LYS A 50 6.22 -2.81 1.76
N LYS A 51 5.33 -1.81 1.74
CA LYS A 51 4.21 -1.75 0.80
C LYS A 51 4.79 -1.38 -0.56
N LYS A 52 4.50 -2.17 -1.59
CA LYS A 52 4.82 -1.76 -2.96
C LYS A 52 3.96 -0.53 -3.27
N LYS A 53 4.56 0.51 -3.88
CA LYS A 53 3.78 1.59 -4.47
C LYS A 53 3.02 0.99 -5.65
N GLU A 54 1.70 0.88 -5.52
CA GLU A 54 0.84 0.40 -6.61
C GLU A 54 0.49 1.59 -7.51
N PHE A 55 1.08 1.59 -8.71
CA PHE A 55 0.72 2.53 -9.78
C PHE A 55 -0.50 1.98 -10.54
N SER A 56 -1.51 2.82 -10.69
CA SER A 56 -2.68 2.57 -11.54
C SER A 56 -2.31 2.83 -13.00
N LYS A 57 -2.88 2.07 -13.93
CA LYS A 57 -2.78 2.40 -15.36
C LYS A 57 -3.38 3.78 -15.68
N TRP A 58 -4.34 4.23 -14.87
CA TRP A 58 -4.94 5.56 -14.97
C TRP A 58 -4.05 6.70 -14.46
N ASP A 59 -2.96 6.42 -13.72
CA ASP A 59 -2.06 7.47 -13.22
C ASP A 59 -1.45 8.28 -14.38
N GLN A 60 -1.27 7.67 -15.56
CA GLN A 60 -0.80 8.35 -16.77
C GLN A 60 -1.74 9.45 -17.28
N TYR A 61 -3.02 9.37 -16.92
CA TYR A 61 -4.08 10.28 -17.38
C TYR A 61 -4.67 11.09 -16.23
N GLU A 62 -4.01 11.12 -15.08
CA GLU A 62 -4.50 11.75 -13.86
C GLU A 62 -4.89 13.22 -14.08
N GLU A 63 -3.99 14.02 -14.66
CA GLU A 63 -4.24 15.44 -14.95
C GLU A 63 -5.41 15.65 -15.91
N SER A 64 -5.53 14.79 -16.94
CA SER A 64 -6.62 14.87 -17.92
C SER A 64 -7.96 14.54 -17.28
N ILE A 65 -8.00 13.49 -16.45
CA ILE A 65 -9.21 13.08 -15.71
C ILE A 65 -9.63 14.17 -14.73
N GLU A 66 -8.68 14.77 -14.01
CA GLU A 66 -8.95 15.85 -13.06
C GLU A 66 -9.56 17.08 -13.77
N LYS A 67 -8.96 17.53 -14.88
CA LYS A 67 -9.49 18.65 -15.68
C LYS A 67 -10.91 18.37 -16.19
N MET A 68 -11.17 17.16 -16.69
CA MET A 68 -12.51 16.79 -17.16
C MET A 68 -13.53 16.73 -16.01
N LEU A 69 -13.14 16.30 -14.82
CA LEU A 69 -14.02 16.25 -13.64
C LEU A 69 -14.36 17.63 -13.07
N GLN A 70 -13.52 18.64 -13.31
CA GLN A 70 -13.78 20.01 -12.88
C GLN A 70 -14.86 20.70 -13.73
N VAL A 71 -15.10 20.22 -14.96
CA VAL A 71 -16.13 20.77 -15.85
C VAL A 71 -17.52 20.42 -15.31
N PRO A 72 -18.38 21.41 -15.00
CA PRO A 72 -19.74 21.16 -14.54
C PRO A 72 -20.52 20.29 -15.52
N GLY A 73 -21.30 19.33 -14.99
CA GLY A 73 -22.10 18.41 -15.81
C GLY A 73 -21.34 17.19 -16.36
N VAL A 74 -20.01 17.13 -16.26
CA VAL A 74 -19.25 15.95 -16.69
C VAL A 74 -19.37 14.82 -15.67
N SER A 75 -19.79 13.65 -16.16
CA SER A 75 -19.85 12.42 -15.36
C SER A 75 -18.62 11.55 -15.59
N ILE A 76 -18.25 10.73 -14.60
CA ILE A 76 -17.17 9.72 -14.74
C ILE A 76 -17.45 8.79 -15.94
N ARG A 77 -18.73 8.53 -16.25
CA ARG A 77 -19.14 7.72 -17.39
C ARG A 77 -18.88 8.44 -18.72
N ALA A 78 -19.08 9.76 -18.78
CA ALA A 78 -18.73 10.57 -19.94
C ALA A 78 -17.21 10.56 -20.19
N ILE A 79 -16.41 10.67 -19.13
CA ILE A 79 -14.94 10.56 -19.21
C ILE A 79 -14.52 9.19 -19.74
N HIS A 80 -15.06 8.10 -19.19
CA HIS A 80 -14.73 6.75 -19.68
C HIS A 80 -15.07 6.57 -21.17
N ARG A 81 -16.23 7.08 -21.59
CA ARG A 81 -16.64 7.05 -22.99
C ARG A 81 -15.72 7.86 -23.89
N HIS A 82 -15.31 9.05 -23.45
CA HIS A 82 -14.36 9.89 -24.18
C HIS A 82 -13.02 9.17 -24.38
N PHE A 83 -12.51 8.44 -23.38
CA PHE A 83 -11.31 7.61 -23.54
C PHE A 83 -11.51 6.46 -24.54
N LEU A 84 -12.67 5.80 -24.53
CA LEU A 84 -13.01 4.76 -25.51
C LEU A 84 -13.03 5.32 -26.95
N GLU A 85 -13.65 6.47 -27.15
CA GLU A 85 -13.76 7.12 -28.46
C GLU A 85 -12.42 7.66 -28.96
N THR A 86 -11.58 8.20 -28.06
CA THR A 86 -10.31 8.85 -28.44
C THR A 86 -9.18 7.85 -28.67
N MET A 87 -9.10 6.79 -27.85
CA MET A 87 -7.98 5.84 -27.90
C MET A 87 -8.35 4.52 -28.58
N GLY A 88 -9.64 4.18 -28.67
CA GLY A 88 -10.12 2.87 -29.10
C GLY A 88 -10.16 1.86 -27.94
N GLU A 89 -11.07 0.88 -28.02
CA GLU A 89 -11.35 -0.09 -26.94
C GLU A 89 -10.09 -0.83 -26.45
N ASP A 90 -9.20 -1.20 -27.37
CA ASP A 90 -7.99 -1.97 -27.08
C ASP A 90 -6.92 -1.18 -26.29
N LYS A 91 -6.98 0.15 -26.34
CA LYS A 91 -5.97 1.04 -25.74
C LYS A 91 -6.45 1.71 -24.46
N VAL A 92 -7.70 1.51 -24.05
CA VAL A 92 -8.22 2.11 -22.82
C VAL A 92 -7.54 1.45 -21.60
N PRO A 93 -7.05 2.23 -20.62
CA PRO A 93 -6.33 1.72 -19.45
C PRO A 93 -7.12 0.71 -18.60
N GLY A 94 -8.45 0.77 -18.64
CA GLY A 94 -9.33 -0.18 -17.96
C GLY A 94 -10.82 0.10 -18.16
N THR A 95 -11.65 -0.58 -17.37
CA THR A 95 -13.11 -0.46 -17.40
C THR A 95 -13.60 0.77 -16.65
N TYR A 96 -14.89 1.10 -16.82
CA TYR A 96 -15.55 2.16 -16.05
C TYR A 96 -15.38 1.98 -14.54
N GLU A 97 -15.52 0.76 -14.02
CA GLU A 97 -15.35 0.48 -12.59
C GLU A 97 -13.93 0.74 -12.12
N SER A 98 -12.93 0.45 -12.96
CA SER A 98 -11.53 0.76 -12.64
C SER A 98 -11.28 2.28 -12.60
N LEU A 99 -11.89 3.05 -13.49
CA LEU A 99 -11.82 4.52 -13.49
C LEU A 99 -12.54 5.11 -12.27
N LYS A 100 -13.74 4.60 -11.95
CA LYS A 100 -14.50 5.02 -10.76
C LYS A 100 -13.73 4.74 -9.47
N ALA A 101 -13.12 3.57 -9.35
CA ALA A 101 -12.27 3.22 -8.23
C ALA A 101 -11.02 4.12 -8.15
N PHE A 102 -10.42 4.44 -9.30
CA PHE A 102 -9.29 5.36 -9.39
C PHE A 102 -9.66 6.77 -8.90
N VAL A 103 -10.76 7.34 -9.41
CA VAL A 103 -11.27 8.66 -8.99
C VAL A 103 -11.56 8.68 -7.49
N LYS A 104 -12.17 7.62 -6.95
CA LYS A 104 -12.43 7.49 -5.50
C LYS A 104 -11.12 7.41 -4.69
N LYS A 105 -10.12 6.66 -5.17
CA LYS A 105 -8.81 6.50 -4.50
C LYS A 105 -8.02 7.82 -4.45
N LYS A 106 -8.09 8.61 -5.52
CA LYS A 106 -7.42 9.92 -5.62
C LYS A 106 -8.16 11.04 -4.90
N GLY A 107 -9.43 10.83 -4.54
CA GLY A 107 -10.19 11.78 -3.74
C GLY A 107 -10.64 13.02 -4.52
N PHE A 108 -10.74 12.94 -5.85
CA PHE A 108 -11.25 14.04 -6.66
C PHE A 108 -12.68 14.38 -6.23
N LYS A 109 -12.89 15.63 -5.82
CA LYS A 109 -14.22 16.16 -5.52
C LYS A 109 -14.82 16.66 -6.82
N LYS A 110 -16.03 16.21 -7.15
CA LYS A 110 -16.80 16.88 -8.20
C LYS A 110 -17.09 18.31 -7.74
N THR A 111 -16.87 19.28 -8.61
CA THR A 111 -17.38 20.64 -8.41
C THR A 111 -18.91 20.53 -8.48
N SER A 112 -19.56 20.55 -7.32
CA SER A 112 -21.01 20.63 -7.20
C SER A 112 -21.43 22.08 -7.38
N ASP A 113 -22.30 22.35 -8.37
CA ASP A 113 -23.20 23.52 -8.39
C ASP A 113 -24.08 23.55 -7.13
#